data_AF-A0A949XUC6-F1
#
_entry.id   AF-A0A949XUC6-F1
#
_cell.length_a   1.000
_cell.length_b   1.000
_cell.length_c   1.000
_cell.angle_alpha   90.00
_cell.angle_beta   90.00
_cell.angle_gamma   90.00
#
_symmetry.space_group_name_H-M   'P 1'
#
loop_
_entity.id
_entity.type
_entity.pdbx_description
1 polymer ?
#
loop_
_entity_poly.entity_id
_entity_poly.type
_entity_poly.pdbx_seq_one_letter_code
_entity_poly.pdbx_strand_id
1 'polypeptide(L)'
;MLPGKASLDPLSNSLFLSERPMFEYLSAALDGKLPDFMLPSFLHEATHHWCLTDLVGTALAQIELQVQRMWIQSPVVQHPICGTMWAKVQAARQALEPLMEGIALFAEFDAYPGSSEIISPVMGWLAYLFGRSDEIPEDLDAVQKARYILCAYRTSELALRRKSDVLVRPLRTDDGGYLLGYLSVKSCWANAIKRSKRLADSDLFLTYLRNLVFQDAVMVDILRNQRIEETIMLQQLVLRLHERLKLFGSADLEDRVAEFENAIVETGGLSGRWECLYLDSKAVESTSQQMEAEIRETTAGRPGTQVFHGWLEPNAGDERRQRVEETRRTLAAALAGGNTPDALVDWAPVAHRVLIRIRIDKVDVTVSGQGDCKVEFHGIPCLAAPALAGAPAGAGEGQLALYFVPDDLALGLICVRESEPVCAEFPERVSKTTRRIAVVAIAQVLLSEAMRHAIQTDLTEQENHSAGLTGFQTAANNSITNLFLNFALAFVPDANLMQCRQMLEERGFWRILGENGDLVRALAVFGLIRSYTDDPDLIRAVMQMHEFDFDEQIGALRKAQRDHGYPLLVPRSDAPEEAERGLCFV
;
A
#
# COMPACT_ATOMS: atom_id res chain seq x y z
N MET A 1 -5.74 5.83 -16.50
CA MET A 1 -6.63 5.24 -15.48
C MET A 1 -8.06 5.27 -16.00
N LEU A 2 -8.77 4.16 -15.97
CA LEU A 2 -10.22 4.18 -16.16
C LEU A 2 -10.82 4.93 -14.96
N PRO A 3 -11.63 5.98 -15.15
CA PRO A 3 -12.31 6.65 -14.05
C PRO A 3 -13.22 5.64 -13.37
N GLY A 4 -12.86 5.24 -12.15
CA GLY A 4 -13.69 4.37 -11.33
C GLY A 4 -12.90 3.53 -10.34
N LYS A 5 -12.08 2.59 -10.83
CA LYS A 5 -11.46 1.62 -9.94
C LYS A 5 -10.53 2.28 -8.92
N ALA A 6 -10.63 1.80 -7.68
CA ALA A 6 -9.64 2.12 -6.68
C ALA A 6 -8.24 1.76 -7.21
N SER A 7 -7.28 2.64 -6.97
CA SER A 7 -5.91 2.47 -7.45
C SER A 7 -4.94 3.30 -6.64
N LEU A 8 -3.69 2.85 -6.62
CA LEU A 8 -2.55 3.63 -6.14
C LEU A 8 -1.79 4.20 -7.33
N ASP A 9 -1.46 5.49 -7.26
CA ASP A 9 -0.39 6.05 -8.07
C ASP A 9 0.96 5.83 -7.35
N PRO A 10 1.80 4.89 -7.82
CA PRO A 10 3.02 4.49 -7.11
C PRO A 10 4.06 5.61 -7.00
N LEU A 11 3.97 6.68 -7.80
CA LEU A 11 4.90 7.80 -7.75
C LEU A 11 4.53 8.83 -6.69
N SER A 12 3.29 9.32 -6.70
CA SER A 12 2.85 10.27 -5.67
C SER A 12 2.47 9.57 -4.37
N ASN A 13 2.40 8.23 -4.40
CA ASN A 13 1.81 7.38 -3.37
C ASN A 13 0.37 7.77 -3.03
N SER A 14 -0.34 8.33 -4.02
CA SER A 14 -1.74 8.74 -3.86
C SER A 14 -2.66 7.57 -4.04
N LEU A 15 -3.64 7.42 -3.14
CA LEU A 15 -4.71 6.46 -3.31
C LEU A 15 -5.90 7.13 -3.98
N PHE A 16 -6.72 6.30 -4.60
CA PHE A 16 -8.05 6.63 -5.06
C PHE A 16 -8.96 5.54 -4.52
N LEU A 17 -9.87 5.87 -3.60
CA LEU A 17 -10.60 4.84 -2.85
C LEU A 17 -12.03 4.60 -3.31
N SER A 18 -12.68 5.60 -3.91
CA SER A 18 -14.11 5.57 -4.17
C SER A 18 -14.46 6.10 -5.54
N GLU A 19 -15.42 5.44 -6.18
CA GLU A 19 -16.14 5.91 -7.37
C GLU A 19 -17.18 6.97 -7.04
N ARG A 20 -17.65 6.99 -5.78
CA ARG A 20 -18.72 7.88 -5.35
C ARG A 20 -18.18 9.30 -5.18
N PRO A 21 -18.95 10.32 -5.61
CA PRO A 21 -18.62 11.71 -5.37
C PRO A 21 -18.40 12.01 -3.88
N MET A 22 -17.41 12.84 -3.56
CA MET A 22 -17.03 13.20 -2.19
C MET A 22 -18.18 13.80 -1.40
N PHE A 23 -19.08 14.56 -2.03
CA PHE A 23 -20.19 15.21 -1.32
C PHE A 23 -21.11 14.21 -0.60
N GLU A 24 -21.18 12.96 -1.05
CA GLU A 24 -22.01 11.92 -0.41
C GLU A 24 -21.49 11.51 0.98
N TYR A 25 -20.20 11.71 1.25
CA TYR A 25 -19.56 11.31 2.51
C TYR A 25 -18.70 12.42 3.13
N LEU A 26 -18.79 13.65 2.60
CA LEU A 26 -18.04 14.80 3.10
C LEU A 26 -18.35 15.10 4.57
N SER A 27 -19.61 14.95 4.98
CA SER A 27 -20.00 15.12 6.40
C SER A 27 -19.25 14.14 7.30
N ALA A 28 -19.24 12.85 6.95
CA ALA A 28 -18.49 11.85 7.72
C ALA A 28 -17.00 12.14 7.74
N ALA A 29 -16.44 12.58 6.60
CA ALA A 29 -15.03 12.94 6.49
C ALA A 29 -14.66 14.16 7.37
N LEU A 30 -15.54 15.16 7.47
CA LEU A 30 -15.38 16.29 8.37
C LEU A 30 -15.42 15.87 9.85
N ASP A 31 -16.20 14.82 10.16
CA ASP A 31 -16.21 14.18 11.48
C ASP A 31 -15.01 13.23 11.70
N GLY A 32 -14.07 13.18 10.75
CA GLY A 32 -12.86 12.35 10.82
C GLY A 32 -13.11 10.87 10.56
N LYS A 33 -14.21 10.50 9.90
CA LYS A 33 -14.63 9.12 9.59
C LYS A 33 -14.80 8.89 8.10
N LEU A 34 -14.68 7.63 7.69
CA LEU A 34 -14.99 7.17 6.33
C LEU A 34 -16.19 6.22 6.35
N PRO A 35 -17.00 6.19 5.29
CA PRO A 35 -18.15 5.30 5.21
C PRO A 35 -17.71 3.85 4.93
N ASP A 36 -18.41 2.88 5.51
CA ASP A 36 -18.01 1.46 5.50
C ASP A 36 -17.89 0.86 4.09
N PHE A 37 -18.62 1.38 3.10
CA PHE A 37 -18.48 0.90 1.71
C PHE A 37 -17.07 1.16 1.13
N MET A 38 -16.31 2.09 1.69
CA MET A 38 -14.92 2.37 1.30
C MET A 38 -13.91 1.46 1.97
N LEU A 39 -14.31 0.72 3.02
CA LEU A 39 -13.43 -0.12 3.81
C LEU A 39 -12.60 -1.12 2.97
N PRO A 40 -13.17 -1.86 2.00
CA PRO A 40 -12.38 -2.81 1.22
C PRO A 40 -11.28 -2.13 0.41
N SER A 41 -11.64 -1.07 -0.31
CA SER A 41 -10.69 -0.28 -1.09
C SER A 41 -9.66 0.37 -0.18
N PHE A 42 -10.06 0.86 0.99
CA PHE A 42 -9.14 1.44 1.96
C PHE A 42 -8.11 0.42 2.42
N LEU A 43 -8.54 -0.76 2.91
CA LEU A 43 -7.61 -1.80 3.37
C LEU A 43 -6.60 -2.17 2.27
N HIS A 44 -7.09 -2.34 1.04
CA HIS A 44 -6.26 -2.71 -0.10
C HIS A 44 -5.25 -1.61 -0.47
N GLU A 45 -5.75 -0.41 -0.80
CA GLU A 45 -4.91 0.69 -1.30
C GLU A 45 -4.04 1.30 -0.20
N ALA A 46 -4.49 1.34 1.06
CA ALA A 46 -3.68 1.82 2.18
C ALA A 46 -2.52 0.88 2.47
N THR A 47 -2.69 -0.41 2.20
CA THR A 47 -1.58 -1.36 2.29
C THR A 47 -0.57 -1.14 1.17
N HIS A 48 -1.00 -0.89 -0.07
CA HIS A 48 -0.09 -0.49 -1.15
C HIS A 48 0.66 0.79 -0.80
N HIS A 49 -0.05 1.79 -0.29
CA HIS A 49 0.55 3.04 0.17
C HIS A 49 1.61 2.78 1.23
N TRP A 50 1.29 1.97 2.23
CA TRP A 50 2.21 1.59 3.30
C TRP A 50 3.43 0.84 2.77
N CYS A 51 3.31 -0.07 1.81
CA CYS A 51 4.47 -0.71 1.18
C CYS A 51 5.40 0.32 0.51
N LEU A 52 4.83 1.34 -0.12
CA LEU A 52 5.60 2.34 -0.88
C LEU A 52 6.09 3.55 -0.06
N THR A 53 5.68 3.74 1.20
CA THR A 53 6.25 4.80 2.06
C THR A 53 7.68 4.51 2.52
N ASP A 54 8.21 3.33 2.25
CA ASP A 54 9.49 2.83 2.76
C ASP A 54 10.69 3.11 1.85
N LEU A 55 11.86 2.59 2.22
CA LEU A 55 13.11 2.78 1.50
C LEU A 55 13.05 2.38 0.02
N VAL A 56 12.56 1.18 -0.28
CA VAL A 56 12.44 0.71 -1.68
C VAL A 56 11.47 1.61 -2.47
N GLY A 57 10.30 1.92 -1.89
CA GLY A 57 9.32 2.81 -2.53
C GLY A 57 9.85 4.23 -2.75
N THR A 58 10.60 4.76 -1.77
CA THR A 58 11.25 6.08 -1.85
C THR A 58 12.35 6.09 -2.91
N ALA A 59 13.17 5.04 -2.99
CA ALA A 59 14.19 4.93 -4.03
C ALA A 59 13.59 4.91 -5.43
N LEU A 60 12.50 4.16 -5.64
CA LEU A 60 11.77 4.16 -6.92
C LEU A 60 11.23 5.56 -7.26
N ALA A 61 10.62 6.23 -6.29
CA ALA A 61 10.10 7.59 -6.49
C ALA A 61 11.21 8.59 -6.82
N GLN A 62 12.37 8.50 -6.17
CA GLN A 62 13.52 9.36 -6.47
C GLN A 62 14.03 9.16 -7.89
N ILE A 63 14.21 7.91 -8.34
CA ILE A 63 14.66 7.62 -9.71
C ILE A 63 13.66 8.18 -10.73
N GLU A 64 12.36 8.01 -10.49
CA GLU A 64 11.33 8.52 -11.39
C GLU A 64 11.26 10.05 -11.42
N LEU A 65 11.41 10.72 -10.27
CA LEU A 65 11.53 12.19 -10.21
C LEU A 65 12.76 12.70 -10.96
N GLN A 66 13.88 11.99 -10.88
CA GLN A 66 15.08 12.30 -11.66
C GLN A 66 14.80 12.19 -13.17
N VAL A 67 14.13 11.13 -13.61
CA VAL A 67 13.71 10.96 -15.03
C VAL A 67 12.84 12.13 -15.48
N GLN A 68 11.85 12.52 -14.67
CA GLN A 68 10.96 13.64 -14.98
C GLN A 68 11.71 14.96 -15.08
N ARG A 69 12.62 15.25 -14.16
CA ARG A 69 13.45 16.47 -14.22
C ARG A 69 14.30 16.52 -15.47
N MET A 70 14.96 15.41 -15.82
CA MET A 70 15.78 15.33 -17.03
C MET A 70 14.92 15.55 -18.28
N TRP A 71 13.69 15.02 -18.30
CA TRP A 71 12.74 15.22 -19.40
C TRP A 71 12.35 16.70 -19.56
N ILE A 72 12.05 17.39 -18.47
CA ILE A 72 11.67 18.82 -18.49
C ILE A 72 12.82 19.67 -19.03
N GLN A 73 14.05 19.35 -18.63
CA GLN A 73 15.25 20.08 -19.04
C GLN A 73 15.63 19.79 -20.49
N SER A 74 15.31 18.60 -21.00
CA SER A 74 15.62 18.18 -22.36
C SER A 74 14.63 17.10 -22.83
N PRO A 75 13.74 17.39 -23.81
CA PRO A 75 12.82 16.40 -24.36
C PRO A 75 13.56 15.15 -24.86
N VAL A 76 13.06 13.97 -24.50
CA VAL A 76 13.81 12.70 -24.42
C VAL A 76 14.40 12.13 -25.71
N VAL A 77 14.11 12.71 -26.87
CA VAL A 77 14.64 12.25 -28.15
C VAL A 77 16.19 12.25 -28.18
N GLN A 78 16.87 12.84 -27.17
CA GLN A 78 18.33 12.92 -27.10
C GLN A 78 19.01 12.25 -25.89
N HIS A 79 18.29 11.62 -24.93
CA HIS A 79 18.92 11.17 -23.69
C HIS A 79 18.71 9.67 -23.35
N PRO A 80 19.59 8.77 -23.85
CA PRO A 80 19.53 7.32 -23.57
C PRO A 80 19.44 6.97 -22.08
N ILE A 81 20.05 7.77 -21.21
CA ILE A 81 20.03 7.54 -19.76
C ILE A 81 18.61 7.66 -19.18
N CYS A 82 17.76 8.56 -19.69
CA CYS A 82 16.37 8.69 -19.23
C CYS A 82 15.57 7.42 -19.52
N GLY A 83 15.71 6.88 -20.73
CA GLY A 83 15.06 5.64 -21.15
C GLY A 83 15.48 4.46 -20.28
N THR A 84 16.79 4.32 -20.01
CA THR A 84 17.33 3.29 -19.11
C THR A 84 16.78 3.43 -17.68
N MET A 85 16.79 4.63 -17.11
CA MET A 85 16.28 4.84 -15.74
C MET A 85 14.77 4.57 -15.65
N TRP A 86 14.00 4.98 -16.65
CA TRP A 86 12.58 4.66 -16.73
C TRP A 86 12.33 3.16 -16.82
N ALA A 87 13.03 2.47 -17.74
CA ALA A 87 12.94 1.02 -17.89
C ALA A 87 13.26 0.29 -16.58
N LYS A 88 14.26 0.77 -15.80
CA LYS A 88 14.58 0.23 -14.47
C LYS A 88 13.41 0.37 -13.49
N VAL A 89 12.79 1.54 -13.41
CA VAL A 89 11.61 1.76 -12.53
C VAL A 89 10.46 0.84 -12.93
N GLN A 90 10.18 0.72 -14.23
CA GLN A 90 9.11 -0.15 -14.72
C GLN A 90 9.38 -1.62 -14.43
N ALA A 91 10.60 -2.11 -14.69
CA ALA A 91 10.95 -3.50 -14.39
C ALA A 91 10.87 -3.80 -12.88
N ALA A 92 11.30 -2.84 -12.05
CA ALA A 92 11.21 -2.99 -10.60
C ALA A 92 9.78 -3.01 -10.09
N ARG A 93 8.92 -2.13 -10.61
CA ARG A 93 7.48 -2.14 -10.31
C ARG A 93 6.85 -3.48 -10.69
N GLN A 94 7.09 -3.94 -11.92
CA GLN A 94 6.59 -5.21 -12.41
C GLN A 94 7.06 -6.40 -11.56
N ALA A 95 8.29 -6.36 -11.05
CA ALA A 95 8.82 -7.42 -10.18
C ALA A 95 8.19 -7.41 -8.78
N LEU A 96 7.85 -6.24 -8.25
CA LEU A 96 7.28 -6.08 -6.91
C LEU A 96 5.75 -6.16 -6.90
N GLU A 97 5.09 -5.86 -8.01
CA GLU A 97 3.63 -5.74 -8.13
C GLU A 97 2.88 -6.99 -7.64
N PRO A 98 3.21 -8.24 -8.05
CA PRO A 98 2.51 -9.40 -7.51
C PRO A 98 2.65 -9.52 -5.99
N LEU A 99 3.82 -9.20 -5.42
CA LEU A 99 3.97 -9.22 -3.96
C LEU A 99 3.13 -8.13 -3.31
N MET A 100 3.15 -6.90 -3.83
CA MET A 100 2.36 -5.79 -3.31
C MET A 100 0.87 -6.13 -3.32
N GLU A 101 0.36 -6.66 -4.43
CA GLU A 101 -1.02 -7.13 -4.54
C GLU A 101 -1.32 -8.25 -3.54
N GLY A 102 -0.40 -9.20 -3.39
CA GLY A 102 -0.53 -10.26 -2.40
C GLY A 102 -0.61 -9.74 -0.97
N ILE A 103 0.22 -8.76 -0.61
CA ILE A 103 0.24 -8.13 0.73
C ILE A 103 -1.06 -7.34 0.95
N ALA A 104 -1.53 -6.59 -0.04
CA ALA A 104 -2.78 -5.84 0.04
C ALA A 104 -4.01 -6.74 0.19
N LEU A 105 -4.07 -7.84 -0.58
CA LEU A 105 -5.15 -8.83 -0.47
C LEU A 105 -5.08 -9.60 0.86
N PHE A 106 -3.88 -9.89 1.35
CA PHE A 106 -3.70 -10.50 2.68
C PHE A 106 -4.17 -9.54 3.78
N ALA A 107 -3.84 -8.25 3.71
CA ALA A 107 -4.34 -7.25 4.64
C ALA A 107 -5.87 -7.17 4.63
N GLU A 108 -6.48 -7.18 3.44
CA GLU A 108 -7.93 -7.14 3.26
C GLU A 108 -8.61 -8.38 3.85
N PHE A 109 -8.13 -9.59 3.55
CA PHE A 109 -8.87 -10.82 3.80
C PHE A 109 -8.38 -11.70 4.95
N ASP A 110 -7.12 -11.57 5.37
CA ASP A 110 -6.47 -12.55 6.25
C ASP A 110 -5.77 -11.92 7.47
N ALA A 111 -5.24 -10.70 7.36
CA ALA A 111 -4.60 -10.01 8.47
C ALA A 111 -5.61 -9.68 9.57
N TYR A 112 -5.31 -10.04 10.80
CA TYR A 112 -6.16 -9.84 11.96
C TYR A 112 -5.26 -9.59 13.17
N PRO A 113 -5.36 -8.45 13.85
CA PRO A 113 -4.54 -8.17 15.02
C PRO A 113 -4.69 -9.29 16.05
N GLY A 114 -3.59 -9.93 16.43
CA GLY A 114 -3.54 -11.03 17.39
C GLY A 114 -3.07 -10.58 18.77
N SER A 115 -2.30 -11.44 19.44
CA SER A 115 -1.78 -11.14 20.78
C SER A 115 -0.48 -10.34 20.78
N SER A 116 0.10 -10.04 19.62
CA SER A 116 1.28 -9.17 19.56
C SER A 116 0.94 -7.78 20.08
N GLU A 117 1.94 -7.12 20.66
CA GLU A 117 1.85 -5.69 21.03
C GLU A 117 1.92 -4.78 19.81
N ILE A 118 2.23 -5.34 18.64
CA ILE A 118 2.39 -4.63 17.39
C ILE A 118 1.09 -4.68 16.61
N ILE A 119 0.65 -3.50 16.18
CA ILE A 119 -0.44 -3.32 15.24
C ILE A 119 0.11 -2.66 13.99
N SER A 120 -0.22 -3.17 12.82
CA SER A 120 0.18 -2.52 11.57
C SER A 120 -0.47 -1.14 11.46
N PRO A 121 0.17 -0.17 10.78
CA PRO A 121 -0.42 1.14 10.53
C PRO A 121 -1.80 1.04 9.88
N VAL A 122 -1.99 0.11 8.95
CA VAL A 122 -3.26 -0.10 8.25
C VAL A 122 -4.38 -0.48 9.23
N MET A 123 -4.11 -1.36 10.19
CA MET A 123 -5.09 -1.72 11.22
C MET A 123 -5.32 -0.60 12.24
N GLY A 124 -4.28 0.18 12.56
CA GLY A 124 -4.44 1.39 13.36
C GLY A 124 -5.31 2.46 12.67
N TRP A 125 -5.10 2.68 11.37
CA TRP A 125 -5.90 3.60 10.57
C TRP A 125 -7.34 3.11 10.41
N LEU A 126 -7.54 1.80 10.25
CA LEU A 126 -8.85 1.17 10.22
C LEU A 126 -9.66 1.52 11.47
N ALA A 127 -9.09 1.24 12.66
CA ALA A 127 -9.74 1.53 13.93
C ALA A 127 -10.12 3.01 14.09
N TYR A 128 -9.26 3.89 13.57
CA TYR A 128 -9.49 5.33 13.63
C TYR A 128 -10.59 5.79 12.66
N LEU A 129 -10.47 5.45 11.37
CA LEU A 129 -11.30 5.99 10.29
C LEU A 129 -12.68 5.36 10.21
N PHE A 130 -12.82 4.09 10.58
CA PHE A 130 -14.08 3.33 10.47
C PHE A 130 -14.69 3.02 11.84
N GLY A 131 -14.04 3.43 12.93
CA GLY A 131 -14.58 3.23 14.29
C GLY A 131 -15.69 4.22 14.63
N ARG A 132 -16.92 4.01 14.16
CA ARG A 132 -18.08 4.89 14.46
C ARG A 132 -18.57 4.68 15.89
N SER A 133 -18.77 5.77 16.63
CA SER A 133 -19.07 5.75 18.07
C SER A 133 -20.48 5.30 18.43
N ASP A 134 -21.40 5.29 17.46
CA ASP A 134 -22.78 4.86 17.64
C ASP A 134 -22.93 3.33 17.65
N GLU A 135 -22.03 2.60 16.99
CA GLU A 135 -22.10 1.14 16.86
C GLU A 135 -21.01 0.42 17.66
N ILE A 136 -19.89 1.09 17.93
CA ILE A 136 -18.73 0.48 18.57
C ILE A 136 -18.54 1.07 19.97
N PRO A 137 -18.46 0.24 21.03
CA PRO A 137 -18.25 0.72 22.38
C PRO A 137 -17.00 1.61 22.48
N GLU A 138 -17.15 2.77 23.12
CA GLU A 138 -16.09 3.79 23.18
C GLU A 138 -14.86 3.29 23.96
N ASP A 139 -15.07 2.37 24.92
CA ASP A 139 -14.07 1.78 25.81
C ASP A 139 -13.16 0.76 25.12
N LEU A 140 -13.47 0.35 23.89
CA LEU A 140 -12.58 -0.52 23.11
C LEU A 140 -11.30 0.21 22.71
N ASP A 141 -10.16 -0.45 22.88
CA ASP A 141 -8.88 0.04 22.34
C ASP A 141 -8.83 -0.07 20.81
N ALA A 142 -7.74 0.42 20.20
CA ALA A 142 -7.60 0.41 18.74
C ALA A 142 -7.57 -1.02 18.16
N VAL A 143 -6.97 -1.99 18.87
CA VAL A 143 -6.90 -3.40 18.44
C VAL A 143 -8.30 -4.01 18.45
N GLN A 144 -9.05 -3.82 19.53
CA GLN A 144 -10.42 -4.30 19.68
C GLN A 144 -11.37 -3.66 18.66
N LYS A 145 -11.22 -2.35 18.39
CA LYS A 145 -11.98 -1.65 17.35
C LYS A 145 -11.67 -2.21 15.95
N ALA A 146 -10.39 -2.38 15.60
CA ALA A 146 -9.99 -2.98 14.32
C ALA A 146 -10.58 -4.39 14.16
N ARG A 147 -10.48 -5.23 15.20
CA ARG A 147 -11.06 -6.58 15.21
C ARG A 147 -12.56 -6.58 14.96
N TYR A 148 -13.30 -5.71 15.65
CA TYR A 148 -14.75 -5.60 15.48
C TYR A 148 -15.12 -5.23 14.04
N ILE A 149 -14.47 -4.20 13.49
CA ILE A 149 -14.71 -3.72 12.13
C ILE A 149 -14.37 -4.80 11.09
N LEU A 150 -13.24 -5.50 11.25
CA LEU A 150 -12.85 -6.60 10.37
C LEU A 150 -13.84 -7.76 10.42
N CYS A 151 -14.31 -8.15 11.60
CA CYS A 151 -15.31 -9.21 11.72
C CYS A 151 -16.59 -8.84 10.97
N ALA A 152 -17.13 -7.63 11.21
CA ALA A 152 -18.33 -7.15 10.53
C ALA A 152 -18.15 -7.11 9.00
N TYR A 153 -17.01 -6.60 8.53
CA TYR A 153 -16.67 -6.59 7.12
C TYR A 153 -16.59 -8.00 6.51
N ARG A 154 -15.83 -8.90 7.13
CA ARG A 154 -15.55 -10.24 6.59
C ARG A 154 -16.76 -11.17 6.60
N THR A 155 -17.80 -10.84 7.36
CA THR A 155 -19.11 -11.49 7.31
C THR A 155 -20.10 -10.86 6.32
N SER A 156 -19.71 -9.78 5.63
CA SER A 156 -20.57 -9.10 4.66
C SER A 156 -20.52 -9.72 3.26
N GLU A 157 -21.59 -9.55 2.49
CA GLU A 157 -21.61 -9.95 1.06
C GLU A 157 -20.56 -9.20 0.23
N LEU A 158 -20.17 -7.99 0.64
CA LEU A 158 -19.15 -7.21 -0.04
C LEU A 158 -17.77 -7.89 0.05
N ALA A 159 -17.37 -8.36 1.24
CA ALA A 159 -16.12 -9.10 1.42
C ALA A 159 -16.16 -10.43 0.66
N LEU A 160 -17.28 -11.15 0.77
CA LEU A 160 -17.48 -12.42 0.08
C LEU A 160 -17.28 -12.26 -1.43
N ARG A 161 -18.01 -11.31 -2.05
CA ARG A 161 -17.90 -11.03 -3.48
C ARG A 161 -16.47 -10.69 -3.88
N ARG A 162 -15.80 -9.80 -3.16
CA ARG A 162 -14.42 -9.40 -3.48
C ARG A 162 -13.44 -10.56 -3.37
N LYS A 163 -13.53 -11.39 -2.34
CA LYS A 163 -12.64 -12.56 -2.21
C LYS A 163 -12.95 -13.60 -3.29
N SER A 164 -14.22 -13.86 -3.60
CA SER A 164 -14.60 -14.74 -4.72
C SER A 164 -14.06 -14.21 -6.06
N ASP A 165 -14.16 -12.91 -6.32
CA ASP A 165 -13.65 -12.28 -7.54
C ASP A 165 -12.14 -12.47 -7.68
N VAL A 166 -11.38 -12.46 -6.57
CA VAL A 166 -9.93 -12.75 -6.57
C VAL A 166 -9.65 -14.23 -6.81
N LEU A 167 -10.40 -15.14 -6.17
CA LEU A 167 -10.18 -16.59 -6.30
C LEU A 167 -10.40 -17.12 -7.72
N VAL A 168 -11.20 -16.45 -8.55
CA VAL A 168 -11.43 -16.82 -9.96
C VAL A 168 -10.47 -16.16 -10.94
N ARG A 169 -9.56 -15.30 -10.47
CA ARG A 169 -8.55 -14.65 -11.33
C ARG A 169 -7.54 -15.68 -11.83
N PRO A 170 -7.04 -15.53 -13.06
CA PRO A 170 -5.93 -16.34 -13.54
C PRO A 170 -4.67 -16.19 -12.65
N LEU A 171 -3.93 -17.28 -12.49
CA LEU A 171 -2.65 -17.32 -11.79
C LEU A 171 -1.51 -16.78 -12.67
N ARG A 172 -1.59 -15.50 -13.07
CA ARG A 172 -0.67 -14.86 -14.05
C ARG A 172 -0.33 -13.43 -13.62
N THR A 173 0.78 -12.89 -14.13
CA THR A 173 1.21 -11.50 -13.84
C THR A 173 0.60 -10.46 -14.77
N ASP A 174 0.04 -10.85 -15.92
CA ASP A 174 -0.52 -9.92 -16.91
C ASP A 174 -1.85 -9.28 -16.51
N ASP A 175 -2.48 -9.76 -15.43
CA ASP A 175 -3.63 -9.16 -14.76
C ASP A 175 -3.23 -8.62 -13.37
N GLY A 176 -2.07 -7.96 -13.27
CA GLY A 176 -1.53 -7.38 -12.01
C GLY A 176 -1.02 -8.41 -11.00
N GLY A 177 -1.17 -9.71 -11.26
CA GLY A 177 -0.68 -10.73 -10.35
C GLY A 177 -1.52 -10.94 -9.10
N TYR A 178 -2.80 -10.51 -9.05
CA TYR A 178 -3.65 -10.60 -7.85
C TYR A 178 -3.64 -11.97 -7.17
N LEU A 179 -4.13 -13.02 -7.88
CA LEU A 179 -4.19 -14.36 -7.28
C LEU A 179 -2.80 -14.94 -7.03
N LEU A 180 -1.88 -14.73 -7.96
CA LEU A 180 -0.49 -15.23 -7.88
C LEU A 180 0.24 -14.67 -6.66
N GLY A 181 0.13 -13.37 -6.46
CA GLY A 181 0.62 -12.64 -5.30
C GLY A 181 -0.01 -13.11 -3.99
N TYR A 182 -1.34 -13.14 -3.95
CA TYR A 182 -2.09 -13.53 -2.76
C TYR A 182 -1.73 -14.94 -2.29
N LEU A 183 -1.71 -15.92 -3.20
CA LEU A 183 -1.30 -17.29 -2.86
C LEU A 183 0.18 -17.38 -2.46
N SER A 184 1.05 -16.56 -3.05
CA SER A 184 2.46 -16.52 -2.65
C SER A 184 2.64 -16.02 -1.22
N VAL A 185 1.93 -14.95 -0.85
CA VAL A 185 1.95 -14.38 0.51
C VAL A 185 1.34 -15.36 1.51
N LYS A 186 0.21 -15.97 1.18
CA LYS A 186 -0.40 -17.02 2.00
C LYS A 186 0.53 -18.21 2.21
N SER A 187 1.25 -18.64 1.18
CA SER A 187 2.23 -19.71 1.31
C SER A 187 3.41 -19.33 2.20
N CYS A 188 3.88 -18.08 2.10
CA CYS A 188 4.89 -17.55 3.01
C CYS A 188 4.40 -17.58 4.45
N TRP A 189 3.16 -17.12 4.70
CA TRP A 189 2.54 -17.16 6.03
C TRP A 189 2.41 -18.58 6.57
N ALA A 190 1.91 -19.52 5.76
CA ALA A 190 1.73 -20.91 6.15
C ALA A 190 3.06 -21.60 6.49
N ASN A 191 4.17 -21.23 5.84
CA ASN A 191 5.51 -21.68 6.22
C ASN A 191 6.00 -20.98 7.49
N ALA A 192 5.75 -19.68 7.60
CA ALA A 192 6.16 -18.86 8.72
C ALA A 192 5.56 -19.34 10.05
N ILE A 193 4.26 -19.65 10.10
CA ILE A 193 3.60 -20.14 11.32
C ILE A 193 4.15 -21.48 11.82
N LYS A 194 4.72 -22.31 10.93
CA LYS A 194 5.36 -23.58 11.30
C LYS A 194 6.73 -23.35 11.94
N ARG A 195 7.37 -22.22 11.64
CA ARG A 195 8.70 -21.85 12.13
C ARG A 195 8.65 -20.89 13.31
N SER A 196 7.61 -20.07 13.39
CA SER A 196 7.40 -19.09 14.46
C SER A 196 5.94 -19.02 14.88
N LYS A 197 5.68 -19.26 16.17
CA LYS A 197 4.31 -19.18 16.73
C LYS A 197 3.81 -17.75 16.82
N ARG A 198 4.72 -16.77 16.93
CA ARG A 198 4.41 -15.34 16.96
C ARG A 198 3.68 -14.92 15.69
N LEU A 199 4.12 -15.45 14.54
CA LEU A 199 3.53 -15.15 13.23
C LEU A 199 2.15 -15.81 13.00
N ALA A 200 1.60 -16.54 13.98
CA ALA A 200 0.18 -16.89 13.98
C ALA A 200 -0.71 -15.65 14.10
N ASP A 201 -0.18 -14.57 14.70
CA ASP A 201 -0.72 -13.22 14.55
C ASP A 201 -0.46 -12.75 13.10
N SER A 202 -1.53 -12.73 12.31
CA SER A 202 -1.42 -12.44 10.88
C SER A 202 -1.14 -10.97 10.60
N ASP A 203 -1.46 -10.04 11.51
CA ASP A 203 -1.09 -8.63 11.39
C ASP A 203 0.40 -8.41 11.70
N LEU A 204 0.96 -9.14 12.68
CA LEU A 204 2.40 -9.18 12.90
C LEU A 204 3.14 -9.76 11.70
N PHE A 205 2.65 -10.87 11.12
CA PHE A 205 3.22 -11.42 9.88
C PHE A 205 3.21 -10.43 8.73
N LEU A 206 2.09 -9.74 8.52
CA LEU A 206 1.98 -8.70 7.49
C LEU A 206 3.04 -7.60 7.70
N THR A 207 3.18 -7.13 8.94
CA THR A 207 4.15 -6.11 9.33
C THR A 207 5.59 -6.57 9.13
N TYR A 208 5.90 -7.80 9.52
CA TYR A 208 7.22 -8.40 9.32
C TYR A 208 7.55 -8.58 7.84
N LEU A 209 6.63 -9.13 7.03
CA LEU A 209 6.79 -9.32 5.59
C LEU A 209 7.04 -8.00 4.86
N ARG A 210 6.25 -6.97 5.16
CA ARG A 210 6.41 -5.65 4.56
C ARG A 210 7.80 -5.09 4.87
N ASN A 211 8.24 -5.11 6.13
CA ASN A 211 9.56 -4.61 6.52
C ASN A 211 10.69 -5.44 5.88
N LEU A 212 10.54 -6.77 5.80
CA LEU A 212 11.54 -7.66 5.22
C LEU A 212 11.89 -7.31 3.76
N VAL A 213 10.91 -6.82 2.99
CA VAL A 213 11.06 -6.54 1.57
C VAL A 213 11.26 -5.05 1.29
N PHE A 214 10.40 -4.18 1.84
CA PHE A 214 10.39 -2.76 1.47
C PHE A 214 11.43 -1.92 2.22
N GLN A 215 12.02 -2.46 3.30
CA GLN A 215 13.18 -1.86 3.99
C GLN A 215 14.53 -2.46 3.55
N ASP A 216 14.58 -3.20 2.45
CA ASP A 216 15.80 -3.88 2.02
C ASP A 216 16.79 -2.91 1.33
N ALA A 217 17.79 -2.42 2.07
CA ALA A 217 18.82 -1.55 1.52
C ALA A 217 19.59 -2.13 0.34
N VAL A 218 19.81 -3.45 0.32
CA VAL A 218 20.48 -4.10 -0.83
C VAL A 218 19.60 -3.99 -2.08
N MET A 219 18.28 -4.03 -1.92
CA MET A 219 17.36 -3.80 -3.03
C MET A 219 17.45 -2.35 -3.52
N VAL A 220 17.55 -1.38 -2.62
CA VAL A 220 17.79 0.03 -2.97
C VAL A 220 19.10 0.21 -3.74
N ASP A 221 20.18 -0.45 -3.29
CA ASP A 221 21.48 -0.40 -3.97
C ASP A 221 21.40 -0.96 -5.39
N ILE A 222 20.68 -2.08 -5.58
CA ILE A 222 20.42 -2.67 -6.91
C ILE A 222 19.68 -1.65 -7.79
N LEU A 223 18.61 -1.04 -7.28
CA LEU A 223 17.78 -0.09 -8.04
C LEU A 223 18.56 1.16 -8.46
N ARG A 224 19.40 1.69 -7.56
CA ARG A 224 20.13 2.94 -7.76
C ARG A 224 21.44 2.76 -8.52
N ASN A 225 21.86 1.52 -8.77
CA ASN A 225 23.07 1.27 -9.52
C ASN A 225 22.88 1.65 -11.00
N GLN A 226 23.39 2.83 -11.37
CA GLN A 226 23.31 3.35 -12.74
C GLN A 226 24.23 2.59 -13.71
N ARG A 227 25.21 1.82 -13.22
CA ARG A 227 26.22 1.13 -14.05
C ARG A 227 25.80 -0.24 -14.53
N ILE A 228 24.77 -0.84 -13.94
CA ILE A 228 24.28 -2.15 -14.35
C ILE A 228 23.22 -2.01 -15.46
N GLU A 229 23.27 -2.92 -16.41
CA GLU A 229 22.24 -3.11 -17.43
C GLU A 229 20.90 -3.47 -16.78
N GLU A 230 19.79 -3.06 -17.39
CA GLU A 230 18.42 -3.28 -16.95
C GLU A 230 18.12 -4.78 -16.75
N THR A 231 18.61 -5.62 -17.66
CA THR A 231 18.50 -7.09 -17.57
C THR A 231 19.15 -7.66 -16.31
N ILE A 232 20.37 -7.20 -16.01
CA ILE A 232 21.14 -7.66 -14.85
C ILE A 232 20.51 -7.14 -13.56
N MET A 233 20.08 -5.86 -13.55
CA MET A 233 19.37 -5.26 -12.42
C MET A 233 18.13 -6.06 -12.05
N LEU A 234 17.28 -6.38 -13.04
CA LEU A 234 16.08 -7.15 -12.80
C LEU A 234 16.37 -8.55 -12.26
N GLN A 235 17.36 -9.25 -12.82
CA GLN A 235 17.76 -10.56 -12.31
C GLN A 235 18.21 -10.50 -10.85
N GLN A 236 19.01 -9.49 -10.50
CA GLN A 236 19.44 -9.27 -9.11
C GLN A 236 18.26 -8.95 -8.20
N LEU A 237 17.30 -8.14 -8.67
CA LEU A 237 16.09 -7.81 -7.93
C LEU A 237 15.23 -9.07 -7.64
N VAL A 238 14.98 -9.88 -8.67
CA VAL A 238 14.21 -11.14 -8.55
C VAL A 238 14.92 -12.13 -7.63
N LEU A 239 16.25 -12.28 -7.75
CA LEU A 239 17.03 -13.14 -6.87
C LEU A 239 16.97 -12.64 -5.42
N ARG A 240 17.10 -11.32 -5.20
CA ARG A 240 17.02 -10.74 -3.87
C ARG A 240 15.64 -10.95 -3.24
N LEU A 241 14.58 -10.74 -4.00
CA LEU A 241 13.22 -10.99 -3.55
C LEU A 241 13.01 -12.46 -3.16
N HIS A 242 13.53 -13.39 -3.96
CA HIS A 242 13.52 -14.83 -3.65
C HIS A 242 14.23 -15.15 -2.34
N GLU A 243 15.42 -14.59 -2.12
CA GLU A 243 16.19 -14.76 -0.89
C GLU A 243 15.38 -14.29 0.33
N ARG A 244 14.73 -13.13 0.23
CA ARG A 244 13.91 -12.58 1.32
C ARG A 244 12.71 -13.48 1.62
N LEU A 245 11.94 -13.87 0.61
CA LEU A 245 10.76 -14.73 0.82
C LEU A 245 11.13 -16.14 1.33
N LYS A 246 12.32 -16.65 1.00
CA LYS A 246 12.82 -17.92 1.56
C LYS A 246 13.08 -17.89 3.06
N LEU A 247 13.28 -16.72 3.66
CA LEU A 247 13.52 -16.60 5.11
C LEU A 247 12.33 -17.08 5.94
N PHE A 248 11.11 -17.09 5.40
CA PHE A 248 9.95 -17.67 6.11
C PHE A 248 10.05 -19.18 6.34
N GLY A 249 10.96 -19.87 5.63
CA GLY A 249 11.25 -21.28 5.84
C GLY A 249 12.44 -21.56 6.76
N SER A 250 13.16 -20.51 7.22
CA SER A 250 14.42 -20.67 7.95
C SER A 250 14.22 -21.19 9.37
N ALA A 251 15.26 -21.83 9.90
CA ALA A 251 15.22 -22.40 11.25
C ALA A 251 15.32 -21.33 12.36
N ASP A 252 15.88 -20.17 12.05
CA ASP A 252 16.09 -19.03 12.95
C ASP A 252 14.97 -17.98 12.85
N LEU A 253 13.84 -18.27 12.19
CA LEU A 253 12.77 -17.31 11.98
C LEU A 253 12.15 -16.81 13.30
N GLU A 254 11.93 -17.69 14.29
CA GLU A 254 11.38 -17.30 15.60
C GLU A 254 12.25 -16.25 16.29
N ASP A 255 13.58 -16.44 16.29
CA ASP A 255 14.52 -15.50 16.90
C ASP A 255 14.52 -14.15 16.17
N ARG A 256 14.48 -14.17 14.83
CA ARG A 256 14.40 -12.94 14.01
C ARG A 256 13.12 -12.16 14.24
N VAL A 257 11.99 -12.85 14.39
CA VAL A 257 10.69 -12.21 14.66
C VAL A 257 10.69 -11.62 16.07
N ALA A 258 11.24 -12.32 17.06
CA ALA A 258 11.36 -11.80 18.41
C ALA A 258 12.27 -10.55 18.48
N GLU A 259 13.41 -10.56 17.77
CA GLU A 259 14.29 -9.39 17.64
C GLU A 259 13.56 -8.21 17.00
N PHE A 260 12.84 -8.47 15.90
CA PHE A 260 12.02 -7.47 15.23
C PHE A 260 10.96 -6.87 16.16
N GLU A 261 10.22 -7.71 16.90
CA GLU A 261 9.17 -7.24 17.80
C GLU A 261 9.72 -6.35 18.92
N ASN A 262 10.76 -6.83 19.61
CA ASN A 262 11.40 -6.10 20.71
C ASN A 262 11.84 -4.72 20.25
N ALA A 263 12.40 -4.65 19.05
CA ALA A 263 12.94 -3.41 18.58
C ALA A 263 11.82 -2.43 18.12
N ILE A 264 10.63 -2.90 17.71
CA ILE A 264 9.46 -2.02 17.44
C ILE A 264 8.95 -1.44 18.76
N VAL A 265 8.91 -2.27 19.79
CA VAL A 265 8.47 -1.86 21.13
C VAL A 265 9.44 -0.84 21.72
N GLU A 266 10.76 -1.08 21.64
CA GLU A 266 11.80 -0.17 22.15
C GLU A 266 11.77 1.22 21.47
N THR A 267 11.47 1.26 20.16
CA THR A 267 11.38 2.51 19.40
C THR A 267 10.05 3.25 19.62
N GLY A 268 9.15 2.71 20.44
CA GLY A 268 7.92 3.37 20.87
C GLY A 268 6.74 3.22 19.92
N GLY A 269 6.76 2.21 19.04
CA GLY A 269 5.65 1.39 18.50
C GLY A 269 4.32 2.00 18.01
N LEU A 270 3.97 3.26 18.24
CA LEU A 270 2.62 3.80 17.98
C LEU A 270 2.60 5.27 17.53
N SER A 271 3.70 6.02 17.62
CA SER A 271 3.66 7.47 17.34
C SER A 271 3.79 7.84 15.86
N GLY A 272 3.48 6.95 14.92
CA GLY A 272 3.66 7.17 13.47
C GLY A 272 5.12 7.37 13.03
N ARG A 273 6.08 7.29 13.95
CA ARG A 273 7.51 7.50 13.70
C ARG A 273 8.22 6.17 13.83
N TRP A 274 8.01 5.35 12.80
CA TRP A 274 8.58 4.02 12.67
C TRP A 274 10.10 4.16 12.49
N GLU A 275 10.86 3.91 13.54
CA GLU A 275 12.30 3.65 13.41
C GLU A 275 12.42 2.22 12.87
N CYS A 276 13.15 2.11 11.76
CA CYS A 276 13.22 0.88 10.99
C CYS A 276 14.12 -0.13 11.70
N LEU A 277 13.71 -1.40 11.67
CA LEU A 277 14.38 -2.48 12.40
C LEU A 277 14.92 -3.48 11.42
N TYR A 278 16.23 -3.50 11.39
CA TYR A 278 16.98 -3.98 10.26
C TYR A 278 17.54 -5.35 10.56
N LEU A 279 17.37 -6.29 9.63
CA LEU A 279 18.22 -7.48 9.56
C LEU A 279 19.68 -7.13 9.16
N ASP A 280 19.93 -5.89 8.70
CA ASP A 280 21.26 -5.31 8.42
C ASP A 280 21.27 -3.80 8.73
N SER A 281 21.35 -3.44 10.01
CA SER A 281 21.19 -2.05 10.48
C SER A 281 22.20 -1.08 9.90
N LYS A 282 23.42 -1.53 9.65
CA LYS A 282 24.48 -0.69 9.09
C LYS A 282 24.27 -0.40 7.62
N ALA A 283 23.90 -1.39 6.82
CA ALA A 283 23.65 -1.17 5.39
C ALA A 283 22.50 -0.17 5.22
N VAL A 284 21.44 -0.33 6.00
CA VAL A 284 20.26 0.51 5.82
C VAL A 284 20.46 1.93 6.36
N GLU A 285 21.13 2.10 7.50
CA GLU A 285 21.56 3.41 7.96
C GLU A 285 22.44 4.09 6.91
N SER A 286 23.42 3.38 6.35
CA SER A 286 24.30 3.88 5.28
C SER A 286 23.52 4.29 4.03
N THR A 287 22.58 3.46 3.55
CA THR A 287 21.77 3.78 2.36
C THR A 287 20.86 4.97 2.63
N SER A 288 20.26 5.07 3.81
CA SER A 288 19.43 6.21 4.22
C SER A 288 20.26 7.50 4.27
N GLN A 289 21.43 7.45 4.90
CA GLN A 289 22.38 8.57 4.95
C GLN A 289 22.87 8.96 3.55
N GLN A 290 23.08 8.00 2.63
CA GLN A 290 23.46 8.28 1.26
C GLN A 290 22.33 8.94 0.48
N MET A 291 21.09 8.43 0.60
CA MET A 291 19.90 9.06 0.02
C MET A 291 19.82 10.50 0.51
N GLU A 292 19.95 10.72 1.82
CA GLU A 292 19.98 12.06 2.42
C GLU A 292 21.13 12.94 1.92
N ALA A 293 22.32 12.39 1.73
CA ALA A 293 23.47 13.15 1.26
C ALA A 293 23.26 13.62 -0.19
N GLU A 294 22.72 12.79 -1.06
CA GLU A 294 22.40 13.17 -2.44
C GLU A 294 21.25 14.19 -2.50
N ILE A 295 20.27 14.02 -1.61
CA ILE A 295 19.23 15.00 -1.34
C ILE A 295 19.87 16.33 -0.93
N ARG A 296 20.83 16.32 0.01
CA ARG A 296 21.56 17.52 0.47
C ARG A 296 22.33 18.15 -0.67
N GLU A 297 23.03 17.37 -1.48
CA GLU A 297 23.85 17.86 -2.60
C GLU A 297 22.99 18.50 -3.70
N THR A 298 21.91 17.84 -4.12
CA THR A 298 20.98 18.37 -5.14
C THR A 298 20.24 19.64 -4.68
N THR A 299 20.21 19.89 -3.38
CA THR A 299 19.54 21.05 -2.77
C THR A 299 20.52 22.09 -2.20
N ALA A 300 21.82 21.81 -2.16
CA ALA A 300 22.82 22.70 -1.60
C ALA A 300 22.86 24.04 -2.36
N GLY A 301 22.81 25.16 -1.63
CA GLY A 301 22.81 26.50 -2.21
C GLY A 301 21.44 27.05 -2.59
N ARG A 302 20.35 26.27 -2.45
CA ARG A 302 18.97 26.78 -2.58
C ARG A 302 18.44 27.23 -1.21
N PRO A 303 17.82 28.42 -1.08
CA PRO A 303 17.20 28.84 0.18
C PRO A 303 16.20 27.79 0.68
N GLY A 304 16.10 27.57 2.00
CA GLY A 304 15.06 26.72 2.62
C GLY A 304 15.31 25.20 2.66
N THR A 305 16.50 24.72 2.29
CA THR A 305 16.83 23.29 2.19
C THR A 305 17.33 22.65 3.48
N GLN A 306 17.91 23.46 4.38
CA GLN A 306 18.37 23.08 5.73
C GLN A 306 17.28 22.44 6.61
N VAL A 307 16.03 22.64 6.18
CA VAL A 307 14.82 22.23 6.86
C VAL A 307 14.62 20.72 6.84
N PHE A 308 14.99 20.00 5.78
CA PHE A 308 14.44 18.66 5.54
C PHE A 308 15.33 17.50 5.99
N HIS A 309 16.43 17.80 6.69
CA HIS A 309 17.47 16.82 7.04
C HIS A 309 17.11 15.86 8.20
N GLY A 310 15.98 16.06 8.90
CA GLY A 310 15.60 15.27 10.08
C GLY A 310 14.55 14.18 9.87
N TRP A 311 14.03 13.99 8.65
CA TRP A 311 12.93 13.05 8.39
C TRP A 311 13.40 11.59 8.19
N LEU A 312 14.65 11.37 7.81
CA LEU A 312 15.16 10.06 7.33
C LEU A 312 16.25 9.44 8.24
N GLU A 313 16.67 10.08 9.33
CA GLU A 313 17.72 9.55 10.21
C GLU A 313 17.19 8.46 11.18
N PRO A 314 17.87 7.30 11.30
CA PRO A 314 17.58 6.29 12.32
C PRO A 314 18.42 6.57 13.58
N ASN A 315 17.93 7.38 14.52
CA ASN A 315 18.55 7.51 15.85
C ASN A 315 17.51 7.84 16.93
N ALA A 316 17.70 7.20 18.09
CA ALA A 316 16.77 7.11 19.21
C ALA A 316 15.99 8.40 19.54
N GLY A 317 14.68 8.36 19.27
CA GLY A 317 13.59 8.99 20.03
C GLY A 317 13.66 10.50 20.28
N ASP A 318 14.50 10.95 21.20
CA ASP A 318 14.48 12.32 21.73
C ASP A 318 15.27 13.31 20.86
N GLU A 319 16.41 12.91 20.31
CA GLU A 319 17.15 13.74 19.34
C GLU A 319 16.39 13.87 18.02
N ARG A 320 15.74 12.80 17.56
CA ARG A 320 14.87 12.82 16.37
C ARG A 320 13.67 13.74 16.58
N ARG A 321 13.02 13.70 17.76
CA ARG A 321 11.94 14.65 18.10
C ARG A 321 12.44 16.10 18.08
N GLN A 322 13.60 16.38 18.66
CA GLN A 322 14.18 17.72 18.63
C GLN A 322 14.50 18.18 17.21
N ARG A 323 15.11 17.34 16.38
CA ARG A 323 15.46 17.69 14.99
C ARG A 323 14.24 17.82 14.09
N VAL A 324 13.22 16.96 14.21
CA VAL A 324 11.93 17.13 13.52
C VAL A 324 11.28 18.45 13.92
N GLU A 325 11.34 18.83 15.20
CA GLU A 325 10.81 20.11 15.68
C GLU A 325 11.66 21.31 15.21
N GLU A 326 12.97 21.15 15.08
CA GLU A 326 13.90 22.16 14.53
C GLU A 326 13.69 22.35 13.03
N THR A 327 13.63 21.28 12.25
CA THR A 327 13.12 21.20 10.88
C THR A 327 11.81 21.97 10.76
N ARG A 328 10.85 21.65 11.63
CA ARG A 328 9.52 22.26 11.63
C ARG A 328 9.56 23.77 11.87
N ARG A 329 10.45 24.25 12.76
CA ARG A 329 10.70 25.69 13.00
C ARG A 329 11.37 26.37 11.81
N THR A 330 12.38 25.75 11.22
CA THR A 330 13.11 26.30 10.07
C THR A 330 12.19 26.39 8.85
N LEU A 331 11.28 25.41 8.65
CA LEU A 331 10.25 25.50 7.61
C LEU A 331 9.29 26.65 7.87
N ALA A 332 8.82 26.79 9.11
CA ALA A 332 7.91 27.87 9.50
C ALA A 332 8.54 29.25 9.26
N ALA A 333 9.84 29.39 9.50
CA ALA A 333 10.61 30.60 9.22
C ALA A 333 10.77 30.88 7.71
N ALA A 334 11.12 29.86 6.91
CA ALA A 334 11.23 30.00 5.46
C ALA A 334 9.88 30.38 4.81
N LEU A 335 8.80 29.72 5.22
CA LEU A 335 7.45 29.98 4.73
C LEU A 335 6.87 31.33 5.21
N ALA A 336 7.33 31.86 6.34
CA ALA A 336 6.92 33.19 6.81
C ALA A 336 7.51 34.32 5.95
N GLY A 337 8.56 34.06 5.16
CA GLY A 337 9.22 35.03 4.29
C GLY A 337 8.58 35.23 2.91
N GLY A 338 7.49 34.53 2.58
CA GLY A 338 6.74 34.73 1.32
C GLY A 338 7.39 34.15 0.05
N ASN A 339 8.61 33.63 0.11
CA ASN A 339 9.22 32.87 -0.98
C ASN A 339 9.05 31.38 -0.71
N THR A 340 8.20 30.70 -1.49
CA THR A 340 8.23 29.24 -1.58
C THR A 340 9.57 28.88 -2.24
N PRO A 341 10.56 28.34 -1.50
CA PRO A 341 11.86 28.11 -2.09
C PRO A 341 11.76 27.01 -3.15
N ASP A 342 12.51 27.10 -4.25
CA ASP A 342 12.56 26.06 -5.31
C ASP A 342 12.81 24.65 -4.77
N ALA A 343 13.44 24.57 -3.60
CA ALA A 343 13.59 23.35 -2.83
C ALA A 343 12.25 22.69 -2.45
N LEU A 344 11.25 23.45 -2.02
CA LEU A 344 9.95 22.89 -1.63
C LEU A 344 9.20 22.28 -2.82
N VAL A 345 9.39 22.81 -4.03
CA VAL A 345 8.86 22.23 -5.27
C VAL A 345 9.50 20.87 -5.54
N ASP A 346 10.81 20.78 -5.37
CA ASP A 346 11.58 19.56 -5.57
C ASP A 346 11.27 18.45 -4.56
N TRP A 347 10.81 18.84 -3.37
CA TRP A 347 10.51 17.95 -2.25
C TRP A 347 9.03 17.61 -2.10
N ALA A 348 8.16 18.42 -2.69
CA ALA A 348 6.72 18.25 -2.62
C ALA A 348 6.24 16.84 -2.98
N PRO A 349 6.77 16.17 -4.03
CA PRO A 349 6.36 14.80 -4.30
C PRO A 349 6.71 13.84 -3.16
N VAL A 350 7.90 13.95 -2.56
CA VAL A 350 8.31 13.09 -1.43
C VAL A 350 7.48 13.38 -0.18
N ALA A 351 7.27 14.66 0.14
CA ALA A 351 6.41 15.06 1.25
C ALA A 351 4.94 14.68 1.02
N HIS A 352 4.48 14.62 -0.23
CA HIS A 352 3.15 14.15 -0.57
C HIS A 352 3.01 12.64 -0.31
N ARG A 353 4.08 11.86 -0.43
CA ARG A 353 4.00 10.39 -0.29
C ARG A 353 3.62 9.91 1.10
N VAL A 354 3.74 10.76 2.12
CA VAL A 354 3.26 10.46 3.48
C VAL A 354 1.79 10.83 3.68
N LEU A 355 1.14 11.41 2.66
CA LEU A 355 -0.28 11.75 2.68
C LEU A 355 -1.04 10.71 1.85
N ILE A 356 -2.16 10.27 2.40
CA ILE A 356 -3.07 9.35 1.73
C ILE A 356 -4.13 10.19 1.04
N ARG A 357 -3.97 10.44 -0.26
CA ARG A 357 -5.10 10.99 -1.05
C ARG A 357 -6.22 9.96 -1.04
N ILE A 358 -7.46 10.38 -0.73
CA ILE A 358 -8.62 9.48 -0.68
C ILE A 358 -9.48 9.65 -1.94
N ARG A 359 -9.76 10.91 -2.28
CA ARG A 359 -10.63 11.29 -3.39
C ARG A 359 -10.25 12.68 -3.90
N ILE A 360 -10.48 12.90 -5.19
CA ILE A 360 -10.48 14.21 -5.82
C ILE A 360 -11.75 14.35 -6.66
N ASP A 361 -12.41 15.50 -6.57
CA ASP A 361 -13.58 15.82 -7.37
C ASP A 361 -13.44 17.20 -8.01
N LYS A 362 -13.98 17.35 -9.22
CA LYS A 362 -14.12 18.67 -9.86
C LYS A 362 -15.24 19.44 -9.19
N VAL A 363 -15.00 20.72 -8.94
CA VAL A 363 -15.89 21.61 -8.18
C VAL A 363 -15.89 23.01 -8.78
N ASP A 364 -16.95 23.77 -8.50
CA ASP A 364 -16.99 25.21 -8.74
C ASP A 364 -16.47 25.93 -7.49
N VAL A 365 -15.55 26.87 -7.68
CA VAL A 365 -14.87 27.56 -6.56
C VAL A 365 -14.99 29.06 -6.70
N THR A 366 -15.57 29.71 -5.70
CA THR A 366 -15.71 31.16 -5.61
C THR A 366 -14.93 31.71 -4.42
N VAL A 367 -13.98 32.61 -4.68
CA VAL A 367 -13.23 33.35 -3.66
C VAL A 367 -13.71 34.79 -3.66
N SER A 368 -14.25 35.25 -2.54
CA SER A 368 -14.77 36.60 -2.37
C SER A 368 -13.64 37.62 -2.20
N GLY A 369 -13.92 38.89 -2.50
CA GLY A 369 -12.97 39.98 -2.20
C GLY A 369 -12.70 40.19 -0.70
N GLN A 370 -13.48 39.55 0.18
CA GLN A 370 -13.28 39.55 1.63
C GLN A 370 -12.38 38.41 2.12
N GLY A 371 -11.97 37.50 1.22
CA GLY A 371 -11.13 36.36 1.57
C GLY A 371 -11.91 35.12 2.02
N ASP A 372 -13.19 35.00 1.64
CA ASP A 372 -13.97 33.78 1.88
C ASP A 372 -13.95 32.89 0.63
N CYS A 373 -13.77 31.59 0.81
CA CYS A 373 -13.84 30.59 -0.26
C CYS A 373 -15.11 29.74 -0.11
N LYS A 374 -15.87 29.64 -1.19
CA LYS A 374 -17.04 28.76 -1.33
C LYS A 374 -16.76 27.73 -2.41
N VAL A 375 -16.96 26.46 -2.07
CA VAL A 375 -16.82 25.32 -2.99
C VAL A 375 -18.18 24.68 -3.19
N GLU A 376 -18.54 24.42 -4.43
CA GLU A 376 -19.81 23.81 -4.83
C GLU A 376 -19.55 22.61 -5.75
N PHE A 377 -20.31 21.53 -5.54
CA PHE A 377 -20.31 20.37 -6.42
C PHE A 377 -21.63 20.35 -7.19
N HIS A 378 -21.59 20.62 -8.50
CA HIS A 378 -22.79 20.76 -9.34
C HIS A 378 -23.82 21.74 -8.75
N GLY A 379 -23.35 22.90 -8.27
CA GLY A 379 -24.19 23.94 -7.66
C GLY A 379 -24.66 23.64 -6.22
N ILE A 380 -24.28 22.50 -5.63
CA ILE A 380 -24.56 22.18 -4.23
C ILE A 380 -23.37 22.65 -3.38
N PRO A 381 -23.56 23.57 -2.41
CA PRO A 381 -22.49 23.99 -1.51
C PRO A 381 -21.95 22.82 -0.71
N CYS A 382 -20.64 22.56 -0.80
CA CYS A 382 -19.99 21.47 -0.08
C CYS A 382 -18.97 21.96 0.96
N LEU A 383 -18.31 23.09 0.73
CA LEU A 383 -17.34 23.67 1.68
C LEU A 383 -17.43 25.20 1.69
N ALA A 384 -17.37 25.78 2.88
CA ALA A 384 -17.15 27.21 3.10
C ALA A 384 -16.00 27.37 4.10
N ALA A 385 -14.92 28.03 3.66
CA ALA A 385 -13.68 28.14 4.40
C ALA A 385 -12.99 29.48 4.13
N PRO A 386 -12.18 30.02 5.03
CA PRO A 386 -11.31 31.14 4.71
C PRO A 386 -10.38 30.81 3.54
N ALA A 387 -10.23 31.75 2.61
CA ALA A 387 -9.27 31.61 1.52
C ALA A 387 -7.83 31.69 2.07
N LEU A 388 -6.92 30.93 1.46
CA LEU A 388 -5.51 31.01 1.76
C LEU A 388 -4.96 32.38 1.35
N ALA A 389 -3.97 32.87 2.09
CA ALA A 389 -3.35 34.16 1.82
C ALA A 389 -2.77 34.20 0.39
N GLY A 390 -3.23 35.15 -0.42
CA GLY A 390 -2.83 35.29 -1.82
C GLY A 390 -3.75 34.60 -2.83
N ALA A 391 -4.76 33.84 -2.38
CA ALA A 391 -5.72 33.22 -3.29
C ALA A 391 -6.45 34.28 -4.14
N PRO A 392 -6.50 34.13 -5.48
CA PRO A 392 -7.11 35.12 -6.36
C PRO A 392 -8.63 35.20 -6.12
N ALA A 393 -9.19 36.42 -6.06
CA ALA A 393 -10.63 36.60 -6.01
C ALA A 393 -11.29 36.23 -7.36
N GLY A 394 -12.54 35.76 -7.33
CA GLY A 394 -13.29 35.39 -8.53
C GLY A 394 -13.92 34.00 -8.42
N ALA A 395 -14.61 33.58 -9.47
CA ALA A 395 -15.22 32.26 -9.59
C ALA A 395 -14.56 31.47 -10.74
N GLY A 396 -14.44 30.16 -10.60
CA GLY A 396 -13.92 29.28 -11.65
C GLY A 396 -13.95 27.80 -11.25
N GLU A 397 -13.65 26.93 -12.20
CA GLU A 397 -13.52 25.49 -11.95
C GLU A 397 -12.26 25.18 -11.14
N GLY A 398 -12.40 24.29 -10.15
CA GLY A 398 -11.31 23.81 -9.33
C GLY A 398 -11.41 22.32 -9.02
N GLN A 399 -10.55 21.86 -8.13
CA GLN A 399 -10.51 20.50 -7.62
C GLN A 399 -10.55 20.53 -6.10
N LEU A 400 -11.47 19.76 -5.50
CA LEU A 400 -11.52 19.50 -4.06
C LEU A 400 -10.95 18.11 -3.82
N ALA A 401 -9.93 18.02 -2.98
CA ALA A 401 -9.26 16.77 -2.65
C ALA A 401 -9.36 16.48 -1.15
N LEU A 402 -9.73 15.24 -0.82
CA LEU A 402 -9.77 14.70 0.54
C LEU A 402 -8.50 13.89 0.79
N TYR A 403 -7.81 14.21 1.88
CA TYR A 403 -6.57 13.59 2.29
C TYR A 403 -6.69 13.03 3.70
N PHE A 404 -6.04 11.91 3.95
CA PHE A 404 -5.73 11.41 5.27
C PHE A 404 -4.25 11.66 5.56
N VAL A 405 -3.98 12.19 6.76
CA VAL A 405 -2.66 12.49 7.31
C VAL A 405 -2.37 11.42 8.37
N PRO A 406 -1.65 10.33 8.03
CA PRO A 406 -1.46 9.18 8.91
C PRO A 406 -0.87 9.54 10.27
N ASP A 407 0.15 10.39 10.30
CA ASP A 407 0.86 10.77 11.53
C ASP A 407 -0.03 11.52 12.54
N ASP A 408 -0.98 12.32 12.03
CA ASP A 408 -1.96 13.07 12.85
C ASP A 408 -3.31 12.33 12.94
N LEU A 409 -3.41 11.14 12.32
CA LEU A 409 -4.62 10.36 12.10
C LEU A 409 -5.80 11.19 11.58
N ALA A 410 -5.57 12.26 10.80
CA ALA A 410 -6.58 13.27 10.52
C ALA A 410 -7.00 13.31 9.06
N LEU A 411 -8.28 13.59 8.81
CA LEU A 411 -8.79 13.92 7.49
C LEU A 411 -8.65 15.43 7.24
N GLY A 412 -8.22 15.81 6.06
CA GLY A 412 -8.08 17.20 5.62
C GLY A 412 -8.60 17.40 4.21
N LEU A 413 -9.13 18.59 3.94
CA LEU A 413 -9.65 18.99 2.65
C LEU A 413 -8.77 20.08 2.07
N ILE A 414 -8.44 19.97 0.79
CA ILE A 414 -7.71 21.01 0.06
C ILE A 414 -8.43 21.30 -1.23
N CYS A 415 -8.70 22.57 -1.48
CA CYS A 415 -9.25 23.05 -2.73
C CYS A 415 -8.15 23.76 -3.53
N VAL A 416 -8.03 23.41 -4.80
CA VAL A 416 -7.08 24.00 -5.75
C VAL A 416 -7.83 24.57 -6.94
N ARG A 417 -7.48 25.78 -7.38
CA ARG A 417 -8.04 26.44 -8.56
C ARG A 417 -6.91 27.01 -9.41
N GLU A 418 -6.92 26.78 -10.72
CA GLU A 418 -5.87 27.25 -11.64
C GLU A 418 -4.45 26.86 -11.18
N SER A 419 -4.33 25.70 -10.52
CA SER A 419 -3.09 25.19 -9.92
C SER A 419 -2.61 25.89 -8.64
N GLU A 420 -3.39 26.82 -8.09
CA GLU A 420 -3.10 27.46 -6.82
C GLU A 420 -4.03 26.92 -5.71
N PRO A 421 -3.49 26.59 -4.52
CA PRO A 421 -4.33 26.22 -3.40
C PRO A 421 -5.12 27.44 -2.93
N VAL A 422 -6.45 27.33 -2.93
CA VAL A 422 -7.37 28.43 -2.64
C VAL A 422 -7.94 28.35 -1.23
N CYS A 423 -8.24 27.16 -0.71
CA CYS A 423 -8.57 26.96 0.69
C CYS A 423 -8.12 25.57 1.16
N ALA A 424 -7.95 25.41 2.47
CA ALA A 424 -7.60 24.15 3.08
C ALA A 424 -8.17 24.06 4.50
N GLU A 425 -8.84 22.95 4.80
CA GLU A 425 -9.43 22.68 6.11
C GLU A 425 -8.81 21.43 6.73
N PHE A 426 -8.37 21.58 7.98
CA PHE A 426 -7.76 20.50 8.75
C PHE A 426 -8.21 20.61 10.23
N PRO A 427 -8.44 19.49 10.91
CA PRO A 427 -8.73 19.47 12.35
C PRO A 427 -7.66 20.20 13.16
N GLU A 428 -8.05 20.85 14.26
CA GLU A 428 -7.17 21.64 15.13
C GLU A 428 -5.90 20.90 15.57
N ARG A 429 -6.00 19.59 15.82
CA ARG A 429 -4.86 18.77 16.21
C ARG A 429 -3.77 18.66 15.14
N VAL A 430 -4.11 18.81 13.85
CA VAL A 430 -3.12 18.82 12.78
C VAL A 430 -2.29 20.08 12.91
N SER A 431 -1.00 19.86 13.08
CA SER A 431 -0.01 20.91 13.31
C SER A 431 -0.02 21.96 12.19
N LYS A 432 0.11 23.26 12.51
CA LYS A 432 0.16 24.34 11.49
C LYS A 432 1.24 24.10 10.44
N THR A 433 2.36 23.49 10.83
CA THR A 433 3.43 23.17 9.89
C THR A 433 3.06 22.00 8.99
N THR A 434 2.46 20.95 9.53
CA THR A 434 1.97 19.81 8.74
C THR A 434 0.94 20.28 7.71
N ARG A 435 0.00 21.15 8.11
CA ARG A 435 -0.98 21.74 7.17
C ARG A 435 -0.30 22.48 6.02
N ARG A 436 0.70 23.31 6.33
CA ARG A 436 1.45 24.05 5.31
C ARG A 436 2.22 23.13 4.36
N ILE A 437 2.91 22.12 4.90
CA ILE A 437 3.60 21.10 4.09
C ILE A 437 2.60 20.40 3.17
N ALA A 438 1.47 19.95 3.72
CA ALA A 438 0.44 19.26 2.97
C ALA A 438 -0.11 20.12 1.84
N VAL A 439 -0.47 21.38 2.11
CA VAL A 439 -0.96 22.31 1.09
C VAL A 439 0.03 22.48 -0.07
N VAL A 440 1.31 22.70 0.23
CA VAL A 440 2.33 22.87 -0.81
C VAL A 440 2.56 21.57 -1.57
N ALA A 441 2.70 20.44 -0.87
CA ALA A 441 2.94 19.14 -1.45
C ALA A 441 1.81 18.74 -2.41
N ILE A 442 0.56 18.97 -2.01
CA ILE A 442 -0.64 18.63 -2.76
C ILE A 442 -0.79 19.51 -4.00
N ALA A 443 -0.63 20.83 -3.88
CA ALA A 443 -0.69 21.72 -5.04
C ALA A 443 0.34 21.33 -6.12
N GLN A 444 1.56 21.00 -5.71
CA GLN A 444 2.62 20.58 -6.62
C GLN A 444 2.36 19.20 -7.25
N VAL A 445 1.81 18.24 -6.51
CA VAL A 445 1.47 16.93 -7.09
C VAL A 445 0.36 17.05 -8.13
N LEU A 446 -0.67 17.87 -7.87
CA LEU A 446 -1.74 18.12 -8.84
C LEU A 446 -1.20 18.81 -10.12
N LEU A 447 -0.26 19.75 -9.97
CA LEU A 447 0.48 20.34 -11.09
C LEU A 447 1.26 19.29 -11.89
N SER A 448 1.94 18.38 -11.19
CA SER A 448 2.77 17.35 -11.83
C SER A 448 1.95 16.32 -12.63
N GLU A 449 0.68 16.05 -12.29
CA GLU A 449 -0.13 15.02 -12.94
C GLU A 449 -0.27 15.21 -14.45
N ALA A 450 -0.51 16.45 -14.89
CA ALA A 450 -0.63 16.77 -16.32
C ALA A 450 0.68 16.46 -17.06
N MET A 451 1.81 16.84 -16.46
CA MET A 451 3.13 16.60 -17.02
C MET A 451 3.49 15.11 -17.03
N ARG A 452 3.11 14.38 -15.99
CA ARG A 452 3.30 12.92 -15.90
C ARG A 452 2.53 12.18 -16.98
N HIS A 453 1.29 12.59 -17.23
CA HIS A 453 0.49 12.00 -18.29
C HIS A 453 1.13 12.22 -19.66
N ALA A 454 1.70 13.41 -19.92
CA ALA A 454 2.43 13.69 -21.15
C ALA A 454 3.69 12.82 -21.28
N ILE A 455 4.53 12.76 -20.24
CA ILE A 455 5.76 11.93 -20.22
C ILE A 455 5.42 10.45 -20.45
N GLN A 456 4.39 9.93 -19.78
CA GLN A 456 3.99 8.54 -19.92
C GLN A 456 3.47 8.23 -21.32
N THR A 457 2.72 9.15 -21.93
CA THR A 457 2.23 9.02 -23.31
C THR A 457 3.41 8.93 -24.28
N ASP A 458 4.35 9.88 -24.19
CA ASP A 458 5.53 9.93 -25.05
C ASP A 458 6.42 8.67 -24.87
N LEU A 459 6.61 8.20 -23.64
CA LEU A 459 7.39 6.98 -23.35
C LEU A 459 6.70 5.73 -23.91
N THR A 460 5.37 5.63 -23.79
CA THR A 460 4.61 4.49 -24.34
C THR A 460 4.69 4.46 -25.86
N GLU A 461 4.64 5.62 -26.52
CA GLU A 461 4.84 5.73 -27.97
C GLU A 461 6.25 5.28 -28.38
N GLN A 462 7.28 5.62 -27.60
CA GLN A 462 8.65 5.17 -27.85
C GLN A 462 8.86 3.67 -27.57
N GLU A 463 8.24 3.13 -26.52
CA GLU A 463 8.30 1.69 -26.19
C GLU A 463 7.80 0.84 -27.36
N ASN A 464 6.71 1.25 -28.00
CA ASN A 464 6.16 0.60 -29.18
C ASN A 464 7.11 0.62 -30.39
N HIS A 465 8.12 1.49 -30.39
CA HIS A 465 9.13 1.57 -31.43
C HIS A 465 10.40 0.78 -31.12
N SER A 466 10.59 0.31 -29.89
CA SER A 466 11.80 -0.42 -29.49
C SER A 466 11.51 -1.92 -29.33
N ALA A 467 11.92 -2.72 -30.32
CA ALA A 467 11.82 -4.19 -30.25
C ALA A 467 12.59 -4.78 -29.04
N GLY A 468 13.59 -4.06 -28.52
CA GLY A 468 14.37 -4.46 -27.35
C GLY A 468 13.58 -4.47 -26.04
N LEU A 469 12.74 -3.46 -25.79
CA LEU A 469 11.97 -3.38 -24.53
C LEU A 469 10.92 -4.49 -24.42
N THR A 470 10.26 -4.86 -25.53
CA THR A 470 9.29 -5.97 -25.54
C THR A 470 9.93 -7.31 -25.18
N GLY A 471 11.12 -7.58 -25.72
CA GLY A 471 11.89 -8.80 -25.41
C GLY A 471 12.29 -8.86 -23.93
N PHE A 472 12.78 -7.73 -23.39
CA PHE A 472 13.11 -7.59 -21.99
C PHE A 472 11.88 -7.78 -21.07
N GLN A 473 10.76 -7.10 -21.33
CA GLN A 473 9.51 -7.23 -20.58
C GLN A 473 8.97 -8.66 -20.58
N THR A 474 9.10 -9.39 -21.70
CA THR A 474 8.67 -10.80 -21.78
C THR A 474 9.55 -11.69 -20.90
N ALA A 475 10.88 -11.54 -20.98
CA ALA A 475 11.81 -12.29 -20.14
C ALA A 475 11.64 -11.96 -18.64
N ALA A 476 11.37 -10.68 -18.35
CA ALA A 476 11.05 -10.18 -17.02
C ALA A 476 9.81 -10.86 -16.46
N ASN A 477 8.68 -10.77 -17.18
CA ASN A 477 7.42 -11.40 -16.83
C ASN A 477 7.56 -12.88 -16.55
N ASN A 478 8.29 -13.62 -17.38
CA ASN A 478 8.52 -15.05 -17.18
C ASN A 478 9.30 -15.33 -15.89
N SER A 479 10.35 -14.55 -15.61
CA SER A 479 11.18 -14.72 -14.41
C SER A 479 10.39 -14.41 -13.14
N ILE A 480 9.63 -13.31 -13.16
CA ILE A 480 8.76 -12.87 -12.07
C ILE A 480 7.63 -13.89 -11.84
N THR A 481 6.94 -14.31 -12.90
CA THR A 481 5.88 -15.32 -12.83
C THR A 481 6.41 -16.61 -12.21
N ASN A 482 7.55 -17.11 -12.69
CA ASN A 482 8.14 -18.34 -12.15
C ASN A 482 8.55 -18.20 -10.68
N LEU A 483 9.08 -17.04 -10.26
CA LEU A 483 9.39 -16.77 -8.86
C LEU A 483 8.15 -16.97 -7.98
N PHE A 484 7.06 -16.26 -8.28
CA PHE A 484 5.85 -16.31 -7.47
C PHE A 484 5.11 -17.64 -7.59
N LEU A 485 5.13 -18.30 -8.76
CA LEU A 485 4.54 -19.63 -8.93
C LEU A 485 5.16 -20.66 -7.99
N ASN A 486 6.48 -20.58 -7.76
CA ASN A 486 7.15 -21.48 -6.82
C ASN A 486 6.64 -21.32 -5.39
N PHE A 487 6.24 -20.11 -4.98
CA PHE A 487 5.64 -19.87 -3.67
C PHE A 487 4.14 -20.21 -3.65
N ALA A 488 3.37 -19.73 -4.64
CA ALA A 488 1.93 -19.97 -4.74
C ALA A 488 1.55 -21.46 -4.81
N LEU A 489 2.44 -22.30 -5.38
CA LEU A 489 2.24 -23.74 -5.54
C LEU A 489 3.12 -24.57 -4.59
N ALA A 490 3.76 -23.97 -3.58
CA ALA A 490 4.72 -24.63 -2.71
C ALA A 490 4.18 -25.87 -1.97
N PHE A 491 2.87 -25.99 -1.84
CA PHE A 491 2.20 -27.10 -1.16
C PHE A 491 1.48 -28.08 -2.10
N VAL A 492 1.55 -27.86 -3.42
CA VAL A 492 0.99 -28.79 -4.40
C VAL A 492 1.96 -29.96 -4.59
N PRO A 493 1.53 -31.22 -4.43
CA PRO A 493 2.39 -32.38 -4.69
C PRO A 493 2.95 -32.38 -6.11
N ASP A 494 4.20 -32.80 -6.29
CA ASP A 494 4.88 -32.84 -7.60
C ASP A 494 4.06 -33.56 -8.68
N ALA A 495 3.34 -34.63 -8.31
CA ALA A 495 2.50 -35.42 -9.21
C ALA A 495 1.31 -34.62 -9.78
N ASN A 496 0.87 -33.57 -9.09
CA ASN A 496 -0.27 -32.73 -9.46
C ASN A 496 0.15 -31.32 -9.93
N LEU A 497 1.41 -30.93 -9.73
CA LEU A 497 1.88 -29.57 -9.92
C LEU A 497 1.56 -29.00 -11.31
N MET A 498 1.88 -29.73 -12.37
CA MET A 498 1.64 -29.28 -13.75
C MET A 498 0.15 -29.10 -14.07
N GLN A 499 -0.68 -30.06 -13.67
CA GLN A 499 -2.13 -30.00 -13.89
C GLN A 499 -2.75 -28.84 -13.10
N CYS A 500 -2.40 -28.72 -11.81
CA CYS A 500 -2.92 -27.68 -10.95
C CYS A 500 -2.51 -26.29 -11.44
N ARG A 501 -1.24 -26.12 -11.85
CA ARG A 501 -0.74 -24.88 -12.47
C ARG A 501 -1.57 -24.49 -13.68
N GLN A 502 -1.76 -25.41 -14.63
CA GLN A 502 -2.53 -25.15 -15.85
C GLN A 502 -3.97 -24.69 -15.51
N MET A 503 -4.64 -25.38 -14.59
CA MET A 503 -6.01 -25.04 -14.19
C MET A 503 -6.11 -23.64 -13.56
N LEU A 504 -5.18 -23.30 -12.67
CA LEU A 504 -5.12 -22.00 -12.01
C LEU A 504 -4.73 -20.88 -12.99
N GLU A 505 -3.81 -21.12 -13.92
CA GLU A 505 -3.43 -20.17 -14.98
C GLU A 505 -4.59 -19.85 -15.94
N GLU A 506 -5.54 -20.78 -16.14
CA GLU A 506 -6.70 -20.56 -16.99
C GLU A 506 -7.79 -19.70 -16.34
N ARG A 507 -8.28 -20.08 -15.14
CA ARG A 507 -9.37 -19.38 -14.44
C ARG A 507 -9.31 -19.51 -12.91
N GLY A 508 -8.12 -19.57 -12.33
CA GLY A 508 -7.96 -19.69 -10.88
C GLY A 508 -8.69 -20.90 -10.30
N PHE A 509 -9.29 -20.72 -9.12
CA PHE A 509 -10.03 -21.77 -8.42
C PHE A 509 -11.34 -22.18 -9.10
N TRP A 510 -11.87 -21.40 -10.05
CA TRP A 510 -13.06 -21.80 -10.81
C TRP A 510 -12.87 -23.17 -11.47
N ARG A 511 -11.69 -23.38 -12.08
CA ARG A 511 -11.34 -24.66 -12.72
C ARG A 511 -11.16 -25.77 -11.70
N ILE A 512 -10.43 -25.50 -10.61
CA ILE A 512 -10.16 -26.48 -9.54
C ILE A 512 -11.46 -26.94 -8.86
N LEU A 513 -12.44 -26.07 -8.76
CA LEU A 513 -13.73 -26.34 -8.11
C LEU A 513 -14.80 -26.84 -9.10
N GLY A 514 -14.39 -27.30 -10.28
CA GLY A 514 -15.30 -27.92 -11.25
C GLY A 514 -16.33 -26.95 -11.84
N GLU A 515 -15.97 -25.68 -11.97
CA GLU A 515 -16.85 -24.63 -12.49
C GLU A 515 -18.12 -24.43 -11.65
N ASN A 516 -17.97 -24.47 -10.32
CA ASN A 516 -19.06 -24.28 -9.37
C ASN A 516 -18.88 -22.97 -8.57
N GLY A 517 -19.83 -22.04 -8.73
CA GLY A 517 -19.80 -20.71 -8.09
C GLY A 517 -20.05 -20.76 -6.61
N ASP A 518 -20.92 -21.68 -6.18
CA ASP A 518 -21.23 -21.87 -4.77
C ASP A 518 -20.00 -22.42 -4.03
N LEU A 519 -19.22 -23.31 -4.66
CA LEU A 519 -17.95 -23.78 -4.07
C LEU A 519 -16.89 -22.66 -3.98
N VAL A 520 -16.79 -21.78 -4.98
CA VAL A 520 -15.89 -20.62 -4.91
C VAL A 520 -16.32 -19.67 -3.79
N ARG A 521 -17.61 -19.39 -3.66
CA ARG A 521 -18.15 -18.54 -2.59
C ARG A 521 -17.97 -19.20 -1.22
N ALA A 522 -18.25 -20.49 -1.10
CA ALA A 522 -18.01 -21.23 0.12
C ALA A 522 -16.54 -21.18 0.52
N LEU A 523 -15.62 -21.39 -0.43
CA LEU A 523 -14.18 -21.26 -0.21
C LEU A 523 -13.78 -19.85 0.28
N ALA A 524 -14.36 -18.82 -0.33
CA ALA A 524 -14.15 -17.43 0.10
C ALA A 524 -14.66 -17.18 1.52
N VAL A 525 -15.89 -17.59 1.86
CA VAL A 525 -16.44 -17.46 3.23
C VAL A 525 -15.57 -18.21 4.23
N PHE A 526 -15.15 -19.45 3.94
CA PHE A 526 -14.22 -20.20 4.78
C PHE A 526 -12.93 -19.41 5.03
N GLY A 527 -12.30 -18.91 3.96
CA GLY A 527 -11.08 -18.11 4.06
C GLY A 527 -11.27 -16.81 4.85
N LEU A 528 -12.42 -16.14 4.75
CA LEU A 528 -12.72 -14.90 5.46
C LEU A 528 -12.90 -15.14 6.97
N ILE A 529 -13.69 -16.14 7.36
CA ILE A 529 -13.97 -16.42 8.77
C ILE A 529 -12.71 -16.92 9.50
N ARG A 530 -11.95 -17.80 8.85
CA ARG A 530 -10.74 -18.40 9.42
C ARG A 530 -9.62 -17.39 9.70
N SER A 531 -9.73 -16.18 9.17
CA SER A 531 -8.79 -15.10 9.49
C SER A 531 -8.88 -14.63 10.95
N TYR A 532 -10.02 -14.86 11.63
CA TYR A 532 -10.24 -14.34 12.98
C TYR A 532 -10.79 -15.36 13.99
N THR A 533 -11.26 -16.53 13.56
CA THR A 533 -11.75 -17.57 14.47
C THR A 533 -11.39 -18.97 14.02
N ASP A 534 -11.15 -19.83 15.01
CA ASP A 534 -11.00 -21.26 14.84
C ASP A 534 -12.21 -22.07 15.32
N ASP A 535 -13.22 -21.41 15.88
CA ASP A 535 -14.39 -22.06 16.43
C ASP A 535 -15.25 -22.69 15.31
N PRO A 536 -15.38 -24.02 15.25
CA PRO A 536 -16.16 -24.69 14.23
C PRO A 536 -17.64 -24.32 14.27
N ASP A 537 -18.19 -23.99 15.44
CA ASP A 537 -19.61 -23.65 15.56
C ASP A 537 -19.87 -22.25 15.02
N LEU A 538 -18.95 -21.31 15.25
CA LEU A 538 -19.03 -19.97 14.63
C LEU A 538 -18.85 -20.06 13.11
N ILE A 539 -17.92 -20.90 12.62
CA ILE A 539 -17.74 -21.10 11.17
C ILE A 539 -19.02 -21.67 10.54
N ARG A 540 -19.65 -22.67 11.16
CA ARG A 540 -20.94 -23.21 10.72
C ARG A 540 -22.03 -22.16 10.71
N ALA A 541 -22.12 -21.33 11.76
CA ALA A 541 -23.14 -20.29 11.86
C ALA A 541 -23.01 -19.26 10.72
N VAL A 542 -21.79 -18.79 10.43
CA VAL A 542 -21.56 -17.84 9.33
C VAL A 542 -21.77 -18.50 7.97
N MET A 543 -21.36 -19.75 7.78
CA MET A 543 -21.68 -20.52 6.57
C MET A 543 -23.19 -20.60 6.32
N GLN A 544 -23.95 -20.93 7.36
CA GLN A 544 -25.41 -20.99 7.29
C GLN A 544 -26.03 -19.63 6.99
N MET A 545 -25.46 -18.53 7.52
CA MET A 545 -25.90 -17.17 7.21
C MET A 545 -25.79 -16.82 5.73
N HIS A 546 -24.81 -17.41 5.02
CA HIS A 546 -24.65 -17.30 3.57
C HIS A 546 -25.32 -18.45 2.79
N GLU A 547 -26.24 -19.18 3.43
CA GLU A 547 -27.02 -20.28 2.82
C GLU A 547 -26.17 -21.48 2.36
N PHE A 548 -25.00 -21.69 2.97
CA PHE A 548 -24.15 -22.85 2.71
C PHE A 548 -24.33 -23.95 3.76
N ASP A 549 -24.52 -25.19 3.31
CA ASP A 549 -24.43 -26.38 4.18
C ASP A 549 -22.96 -26.73 4.44
N PHE A 550 -22.51 -26.55 5.69
CA PHE A 550 -21.10 -26.69 6.05
C PHE A 550 -20.52 -28.06 5.69
N ASP A 551 -21.23 -29.15 5.99
CA ASP A 551 -20.71 -30.51 5.80
C ASP A 551 -20.65 -30.88 4.31
N GLU A 552 -21.66 -30.48 3.52
CA GLU A 552 -21.67 -30.62 2.07
C GLU A 552 -20.50 -29.86 1.43
N GLN A 553 -20.34 -28.58 1.76
CA GLN A 553 -19.28 -27.74 1.18
C GLN A 553 -17.89 -28.26 1.55
N ILE A 554 -17.65 -28.65 2.80
CA ILE A 554 -16.37 -29.26 3.22
C ILE A 554 -16.11 -30.57 2.48
N GLY A 555 -17.14 -31.41 2.32
CA GLY A 555 -17.03 -32.66 1.57
C GLY A 555 -16.60 -32.43 0.11
N ALA A 556 -17.21 -31.44 -0.54
CA ALA A 556 -16.90 -31.06 -1.92
C ALA A 556 -15.50 -30.43 -2.07
N LEU A 557 -15.11 -29.52 -1.18
CA LEU A 557 -13.76 -28.93 -1.16
C LEU A 557 -12.67 -30.00 -0.93
N ARG A 558 -12.89 -30.94 0.00
CA ARG A 558 -11.97 -32.07 0.22
C ARG A 558 -11.86 -32.97 -1.02
N LYS A 559 -12.96 -33.16 -1.74
CA LYS A 559 -12.95 -33.91 -3.00
C LYS A 559 -12.11 -33.17 -4.06
N ALA A 560 -12.33 -31.87 -4.27
CA ALA A 560 -11.54 -31.08 -5.20
C ALA A 560 -10.03 -31.08 -4.85
N GLN A 561 -9.69 -30.96 -3.57
CA GLN A 561 -8.30 -31.07 -3.10
C GLN A 561 -7.67 -32.43 -3.42
N ARG A 562 -8.39 -33.55 -3.25
CA ARG A 562 -7.90 -34.88 -3.62
C ARG A 562 -7.73 -35.04 -5.13
N ASP A 563 -8.69 -34.53 -5.89
CA ASP A 563 -8.74 -34.69 -7.35
C ASP A 563 -7.65 -33.85 -8.05
N HIS A 564 -7.31 -32.68 -7.50
CA HIS A 564 -6.40 -31.71 -8.13
C HIS A 564 -5.09 -31.46 -7.39
N GLY A 565 -4.96 -31.94 -6.15
CA GLY A 565 -3.76 -31.84 -5.33
C GLY A 565 -3.53 -30.47 -4.67
N TYR A 566 -4.35 -29.44 -4.96
CA TYR A 566 -4.22 -28.14 -4.29
C TYR A 566 -4.79 -28.20 -2.87
N PRO A 567 -4.04 -27.77 -1.84
CA PRO A 567 -4.49 -27.83 -0.46
C PRO A 567 -5.51 -26.73 -0.13
N LEU A 568 -6.78 -26.98 -0.46
CA LEU A 568 -7.89 -26.08 -0.14
C LEU A 568 -8.18 -26.03 1.37
N LEU A 569 -7.93 -27.13 2.08
CA LEU A 569 -8.17 -27.29 3.50
C LEU A 569 -6.96 -28.00 4.13
N VAL A 570 -6.17 -27.28 4.93
CA VAL A 570 -4.93 -27.76 5.57
C VAL A 570 -5.13 -27.91 7.06
N PRO A 571 -4.90 -29.09 7.65
CA PRO A 571 -4.99 -29.24 9.08
C PRO A 571 -3.98 -28.35 9.84
N ARG A 572 -4.39 -27.67 10.92
CA ARG A 572 -3.52 -26.79 11.74
C ARG A 572 -2.51 -27.57 12.59
N SER A 573 -2.76 -28.85 12.81
CA SER A 573 -1.95 -29.72 13.64
C SER A 573 -1.67 -31.01 12.91
N ASP A 574 -0.45 -31.52 13.07
CA ASP A 574 -0.04 -32.83 12.56
C ASP A 574 -0.68 -33.99 13.35
N ALA A 575 -1.34 -33.69 14.48
CA ALA A 575 -2.07 -34.69 15.25
C ALA A 575 -3.32 -35.14 14.49
N PRO A 576 -3.48 -36.44 14.14
CA PRO A 576 -4.61 -36.93 13.35
C PRO A 576 -5.99 -36.61 13.97
N GLU A 577 -6.05 -36.52 15.30
CA GLU A 577 -7.28 -36.19 16.04
C GLU A 577 -7.61 -34.69 16.04
N GLU A 578 -6.61 -33.82 15.84
CA GLU A 578 -6.80 -32.37 15.66
C GLU A 578 -6.89 -31.96 14.19
N ALA A 579 -6.48 -32.85 13.27
CA ALA A 579 -6.57 -32.64 11.84
C ALA A 579 -8.03 -32.54 11.34
N GLU A 580 -8.98 -33.14 12.07
CA GLU A 580 -10.41 -32.95 11.84
C GLU A 580 -10.95 -31.63 12.42
N ARG A 581 -10.23 -30.99 13.37
CA ARG A 581 -10.71 -29.85 14.15
C ARG A 581 -10.16 -28.49 13.73
N GLY A 582 -9.07 -28.42 12.99
CA GLY A 582 -8.55 -27.13 12.51
C GLY A 582 -8.16 -27.22 11.06
N LEU A 583 -8.92 -26.63 10.13
CA LEU A 583 -8.57 -26.52 8.72
C LEU A 583 -8.16 -25.07 8.41
N CYS A 584 -6.88 -24.78 8.20
CA CYS A 584 -6.39 -23.56 7.57
C CYS A 584 -6.55 -23.61 6.04
N PHE A 585 -7.01 -22.51 5.46
CA PHE A 585 -6.94 -22.31 4.01
C PHE A 585 -5.52 -21.81 3.65
N VAL A 586 -4.86 -22.47 2.70
CA VAL A 586 -3.63 -21.97 2.04
C VAL A 586 -4.03 -20.99 0.95
#